data_AF-A0A7I0EFH5-F1
#
_entry.id   AF-A0A7I0EFH5-F1
#
_cell.length_a   1.000
_cell.length_b   1.000
_cell.length_c   1.000
_cell.angle_alpha   90.00
_cell.angle_beta   90.00
_cell.angle_gamma   90.00
#
_symmetry.space_group_name_H-M   'P 1'
#
loop_
_entity.id
_entity.type
_entity.pdbx_description
1 polymer ?
#
loop_
_entity_poly.entity_id
_entity_poly.type
_entity_poly.pdbx_seq_one_letter_code
_entity_poly.pdbx_strand_id
1 'polypeptide(L)'
;MIKWTDRRAQRVETPRLSTRGERQSTTKVDIAGFAPELLTYLGQAAYFQLGMFENIARAISIAPELDAKEALSAAAGRALAKHQGLVAEIRRRGGEPSEVMAPFAPGLDAFRHQTAGADWNELLLSCYLAGGLLDDFFIRLSDGLPGDVGPRVAHLLGQDAGTDVLITHLRAAIRSDAALGSHLALWGRRLVGDTLLVARSALPMETHTSDQSRIEPVFTEIIAAHTRRMDGLGLTA
;
A
#
# COMPACT_ATOMS: atom_id res chain seq x y z
N MET A 1 -58.15 -8.06 57.04
CA MET A 1 -56.88 -7.44 57.44
C MET A 1 -55.76 -8.15 56.66
N ILE A 2 -55.05 -7.37 55.83
CA ILE A 2 -53.82 -7.65 55.05
C ILE A 2 -53.91 -8.69 53.91
N LYS A 3 -53.89 -8.17 52.68
CA LYS A 3 -53.83 -8.87 51.39
C LYS A 3 -52.40 -9.37 51.10
N TRP A 4 -52.32 -10.56 50.53
CA TRP A 4 -51.13 -11.14 49.92
C TRP A 4 -50.97 -10.57 48.50
N THR A 5 -49.81 -10.00 48.17
CA THR A 5 -49.45 -9.67 46.77
C THR A 5 -47.98 -9.94 46.51
N ASP A 6 -47.80 -10.75 45.47
CA ASP A 6 -46.59 -11.28 44.85
C ASP A 6 -45.40 -10.33 44.69
N ARG A 7 -44.21 -10.89 44.94
CA ARG A 7 -42.91 -10.33 44.50
C ARG A 7 -42.84 -10.43 42.98
N ARG A 8 -43.03 -9.30 42.29
CA ARG A 8 -42.64 -9.15 40.88
C ARG A 8 -41.12 -9.30 40.75
N ALA A 9 -40.67 -10.38 40.12
CA ALA A 9 -39.29 -10.52 39.69
C ALA A 9 -38.95 -9.41 38.69
N GLN A 10 -37.94 -8.60 39.01
CA GLN A 10 -37.42 -7.56 38.14
C GLN A 10 -36.67 -8.25 36.98
N ARG A 11 -37.27 -8.23 35.79
CA ARG A 11 -36.66 -8.77 34.58
C ARG A 11 -35.51 -7.84 34.18
N VAL A 12 -34.28 -8.25 34.50
CA VAL A 12 -33.07 -7.57 34.01
C VAL A 12 -32.96 -7.88 32.52
N GLU A 13 -33.28 -6.91 31.66
CA GLU A 13 -32.99 -7.02 30.24
C GLU A 13 -31.48 -6.89 30.03
N THR A 14 -30.85 -8.00 29.67
CA THR A 14 -29.44 -8.02 29.28
C THR A 14 -29.28 -7.20 28.00
N PRO A 15 -28.33 -6.24 27.93
CA PRO A 15 -28.12 -5.45 26.73
C PRO A 15 -27.75 -6.38 25.57
N ARG A 16 -28.62 -6.46 24.56
CA ARG A 16 -28.32 -7.19 23.33
C ARG A 16 -27.38 -6.34 22.51
N LEU A 17 -26.14 -6.82 22.34
CA LEU A 17 -25.21 -6.29 21.36
C LEU A 17 -25.87 -6.38 19.98
N SER A 18 -26.25 -5.23 19.44
CA SER A 18 -26.63 -5.14 18.04
C SER A 18 -25.44 -5.61 17.21
N THR A 19 -25.64 -6.67 16.44
CA THR A 19 -24.70 -7.12 15.42
C THR A 19 -24.59 -6.02 14.36
N ARG A 20 -23.71 -5.04 14.60
CA ARG A 20 -23.22 -4.12 13.58
C ARG A 20 -22.29 -4.92 12.66
N GLY A 21 -22.91 -5.79 11.88
CA GLY A 21 -22.32 -6.65 10.86
C GLY A 21 -23.05 -6.50 9.53
N GLU A 22 -23.81 -5.41 9.34
CA GLU A 22 -23.99 -4.90 7.99
C GLU A 22 -22.62 -4.38 7.57
N ARG A 23 -21.93 -5.17 6.75
CA ARG A 23 -20.91 -4.64 5.84
C ARG A 23 -21.53 -3.40 5.22
N GLN A 24 -21.12 -2.22 5.68
CA GLN A 24 -21.34 -1.00 4.93
C GLN A 24 -20.78 -1.33 3.55
N SER A 25 -21.67 -1.44 2.58
CA SER A 25 -21.31 -1.34 1.17
C SER A 25 -20.58 -0.01 1.08
N THR A 26 -19.26 -0.06 1.16
CA THR A 26 -18.39 1.10 0.98
C THR A 26 -18.79 1.61 -0.39
N THR A 27 -19.54 2.71 -0.44
CA THR A 27 -19.68 3.52 -1.63
C THR A 27 -18.25 3.66 -2.15
N LYS A 28 -17.89 2.97 -3.23
CA LYS A 28 -16.54 2.98 -3.79
C LYS A 28 -16.26 4.45 -4.02
N VAL A 29 -15.47 5.08 -3.15
CA VAL A 29 -15.21 6.50 -3.28
C VAL A 29 -14.32 6.64 -4.50
N ASP A 30 -14.82 7.38 -5.47
CA ASP A 30 -14.39 7.19 -6.84
C ASP A 30 -13.13 8.01 -7.16
N ILE A 31 -11.96 7.44 -6.85
CA ILE A 31 -10.67 7.97 -7.31
C ILE A 31 -10.51 7.85 -8.82
N ALA A 32 -11.34 7.05 -9.50
CA ALA A 32 -11.27 6.86 -10.94
C ALA A 32 -11.38 8.19 -11.71
N GLY A 33 -12.20 9.12 -11.21
CA GLY A 33 -12.32 10.47 -11.78
C GLY A 33 -11.04 11.32 -11.70
N PHE A 34 -10.01 10.87 -10.99
CA PHE A 34 -8.71 11.53 -10.83
C PHE A 34 -7.56 10.76 -11.49
N ALA A 35 -7.86 9.71 -12.27
CA ALA A 35 -6.83 9.05 -13.06
C ALA A 35 -6.22 10.05 -14.05
N PRO A 36 -4.88 10.16 -14.11
CA PRO A 36 -4.23 11.00 -15.11
C PRO A 36 -4.38 10.38 -16.51
N GLU A 37 -3.88 11.08 -17.52
CA GLU A 37 -3.78 10.54 -18.88
C GLU A 37 -3.06 9.17 -18.87
N LEU A 38 -3.44 8.27 -19.78
CA LEU A 38 -3.01 6.87 -19.76
C LEU A 38 -1.49 6.69 -19.75
N LEU A 39 -0.74 7.38 -20.60
CA LEU A 39 0.73 7.28 -20.62
C LEU A 39 1.33 7.89 -19.36
N THR A 40 0.73 8.97 -18.83
CA THR A 40 1.13 9.58 -17.56
C THR A 40 0.96 8.60 -16.38
N TYR A 41 -0.17 7.88 -16.32
CA TYR A 41 -0.39 6.82 -15.33
C TYR A 41 0.64 5.70 -15.49
N LEU A 42 0.82 5.21 -16.71
CA LEU A 42 1.71 4.07 -16.99
C LEU A 42 3.16 4.39 -16.68
N GLY A 43 3.64 5.60 -17.00
CA GLY A 43 5.00 6.04 -16.70
C GLY A 43 5.29 6.06 -15.20
N GLN A 44 4.36 6.60 -14.41
CA GLN A 44 4.48 6.63 -12.95
C GLN A 44 4.51 5.23 -12.34
N ALA A 45 3.52 4.41 -12.70
CA ALA A 45 3.43 3.05 -12.18
C ALA A 45 4.65 2.21 -12.61
N ALA A 46 5.10 2.35 -13.86
CA ALA A 46 6.25 1.60 -14.37
C ALA A 46 7.53 1.98 -13.64
N TYR A 47 7.79 3.28 -13.45
CA TYR A 47 9.00 3.72 -12.75
C TYR A 47 8.96 3.38 -11.26
N PHE A 48 7.79 3.47 -10.63
CA PHE A 48 7.61 3.01 -9.25
C PHE A 48 7.94 1.52 -9.09
N GLN A 49 7.45 0.63 -9.97
CA GLN A 49 7.76 -0.81 -9.92
C GLN A 49 9.24 -1.09 -10.15
N LEU A 50 9.93 -0.28 -10.99
CA LEU A 50 11.37 -0.36 -11.14
C LEU A 50 12.09 0.00 -9.84
N GLY A 51 11.68 1.10 -9.18
CA GLY A 51 12.21 1.49 -7.88
C GLY A 51 11.99 0.43 -6.79
N MET A 52 10.85 -0.25 -6.81
CA MET A 52 10.56 -1.39 -5.93
C MET A 52 11.52 -2.56 -6.19
N PHE A 53 11.75 -2.93 -7.45
CA PHE A 53 12.75 -3.94 -7.81
C PHE A 53 14.14 -3.54 -7.30
N GLU A 54 14.57 -2.30 -7.51
CA GLU A 54 15.88 -1.81 -7.08
C GLU A 54 16.05 -1.82 -5.55
N ASN A 55 15.00 -1.47 -4.79
CA ASN A 55 15.02 -1.55 -3.32
C ASN A 55 15.14 -3.00 -2.83
N ILE A 56 14.38 -3.93 -3.41
CA ILE A 56 14.47 -5.35 -3.02
C ILE A 56 15.83 -5.93 -3.45
N ALA A 57 16.36 -5.54 -4.61
CA ALA A 57 17.70 -5.92 -5.06
C ALA A 57 18.79 -5.40 -4.09
N ARG A 58 18.63 -4.19 -3.56
CA ARG A 58 19.49 -3.68 -2.48
C ARG A 58 19.33 -4.49 -1.20
N ALA A 59 18.10 -4.84 -0.81
CA ALA A 59 17.88 -5.69 0.36
C ALA A 59 18.56 -7.06 0.20
N ILE A 60 18.57 -7.64 -1.01
CA ILE A 60 19.30 -8.87 -1.32
C ILE A 60 20.82 -8.66 -1.19
N SER A 61 21.37 -7.55 -1.68
CA SER A 61 22.81 -7.34 -1.67
C SER A 61 23.38 -7.21 -0.26
N ILE A 62 22.64 -6.57 0.64
CA ILE A 62 23.03 -6.35 2.05
C ILE A 62 22.43 -7.36 3.03
N ALA A 63 21.70 -8.37 2.54
CA ALA A 63 21.07 -9.38 3.40
C ALA A 63 22.13 -10.12 4.23
N PRO A 64 21.86 -10.37 5.53
CA PRO A 64 22.83 -10.97 6.44
C PRO A 64 23.11 -12.45 6.12
N GLU A 65 22.10 -13.15 5.62
CA GLU A 65 22.12 -14.61 5.42
C GLU A 65 21.73 -14.99 3.99
N LEU A 66 22.22 -16.14 3.52
CA LEU A 66 21.97 -16.62 2.15
C LEU A 66 20.50 -17.01 1.92
N ASP A 67 19.82 -17.54 2.93
CA ASP A 67 18.41 -17.90 2.87
C ASP A 67 17.52 -16.68 2.55
N ALA A 68 17.82 -15.54 3.17
CA ALA A 68 17.16 -14.27 2.90
C ALA A 68 17.40 -13.80 1.47
N LYS A 69 18.61 -14.00 0.92
CA LYS A 69 18.92 -13.65 -0.48
C LYS A 69 18.09 -14.47 -1.46
N GLU A 70 18.02 -15.78 -1.25
CA GLU A 70 17.23 -16.69 -2.08
C GLU A 70 15.75 -16.30 -2.02
N ALA A 71 15.21 -16.14 -0.81
CA ALA A 71 13.78 -15.91 -0.63
C ALA A 71 13.35 -14.51 -1.14
N LEU A 72 14.17 -13.47 -0.97
CA LEU A 72 13.91 -12.12 -1.50
C LEU A 72 14.04 -12.05 -3.03
N SER A 73 14.82 -12.93 -3.66
CA SER A 73 15.01 -12.94 -5.12
C SER A 73 13.69 -13.13 -5.88
N ALA A 74 12.78 -13.94 -5.34
CA ALA A 74 11.45 -14.13 -5.91
C ALA A 74 10.61 -12.85 -5.88
N ALA A 75 10.64 -12.10 -4.77
CA ALA A 75 9.94 -10.81 -4.67
C ALA A 75 10.50 -9.77 -5.65
N ALA A 76 11.83 -9.70 -5.79
CA ALA A 76 12.47 -8.85 -6.80
C ALA A 76 12.02 -9.22 -8.22
N GLY A 77 11.99 -10.51 -8.56
CA GLY A 77 11.52 -10.99 -9.86
C GLY A 77 10.09 -10.58 -10.16
N ARG A 78 9.20 -10.60 -9.16
CA ARG A 78 7.80 -10.16 -9.31
C ARG A 78 7.67 -8.66 -9.54
N ALA A 79 8.40 -7.83 -8.79
CA ALA A 79 8.43 -6.39 -9.01
C ALA A 79 8.94 -6.05 -10.42
N LEU A 80 10.01 -6.72 -10.88
CA LEU A 80 10.53 -6.55 -12.23
C LEU A 80 9.50 -6.99 -13.30
N ALA A 81 8.78 -8.08 -13.07
CA ALA A 81 7.73 -8.54 -13.98
C ALA A 81 6.58 -7.51 -14.10
N LYS A 82 6.16 -6.90 -12.98
CA LYS A 82 5.18 -5.80 -12.99
C LYS A 82 5.68 -4.61 -13.81
N HIS A 83 6.92 -4.17 -13.58
CA HIS A 83 7.56 -3.11 -14.37
C HIS A 83 7.57 -3.44 -15.88
N GLN A 84 8.02 -4.64 -16.25
CA GLN A 84 8.09 -5.07 -17.65
C GLN A 84 6.71 -5.14 -18.31
N GLY A 85 5.68 -5.58 -17.58
CA GLY A 85 4.31 -5.59 -18.07
C GLY A 85 3.77 -4.18 -18.36
N LEU A 86 4.07 -3.22 -17.48
CA LEU A 86 3.69 -1.81 -17.69
C LEU A 86 4.43 -1.19 -18.87
N VAL A 87 5.73 -1.45 -19.00
CA VAL A 87 6.55 -1.06 -20.15
C VAL A 87 5.98 -1.63 -21.46
N ALA A 88 5.50 -2.88 -21.45
CA ALA A 88 4.86 -3.48 -22.61
C ALA A 88 3.53 -2.77 -22.97
N GLU A 89 2.75 -2.31 -21.99
CA GLU A 89 1.56 -1.51 -22.24
C GLU A 89 1.92 -0.13 -22.82
N ILE A 90 2.95 0.55 -22.30
CA ILE A 90 3.43 1.83 -22.85
C ILE A 90 3.76 1.69 -24.34
N ARG A 91 4.54 0.66 -24.70
CA ARG A 91 4.88 0.37 -26.10
C ARG A 91 3.66 0.06 -26.96
N ARG A 92 2.69 -0.69 -26.44
CA ARG A 92 1.44 -1.00 -27.17
C ARG A 92 0.64 0.27 -27.50
N ARG A 93 0.80 1.33 -26.70
CA ARG A 93 0.17 2.64 -26.91
C ARG A 93 1.03 3.61 -27.71
N GLY A 94 2.16 3.15 -28.25
CA GLY A 94 3.07 3.94 -29.08
C GLY A 94 3.98 4.89 -28.29
N GLY A 95 4.06 4.75 -26.96
CA GLY A 95 5.00 5.53 -26.15
C GLY A 95 6.39 4.88 -26.09
N GLU A 96 7.43 5.71 -26.01
CA GLU A 96 8.78 5.27 -25.67
C GLU A 96 8.95 5.18 -24.15
N PRO A 97 9.18 3.97 -23.56
CA PRO A 97 9.12 3.79 -22.11
C PRO A 97 10.03 4.72 -21.31
N SER A 98 11.27 4.92 -21.75
CA SER A 98 12.22 5.78 -21.05
C SER A 98 11.74 7.24 -21.04
N GLU A 99 11.18 7.74 -22.14
CA GLU A 99 10.65 9.10 -22.24
C GLU A 99 9.39 9.28 -21.39
N VAL A 100 8.50 8.28 -21.40
CA VAL A 100 7.25 8.29 -20.63
C VAL A 100 7.52 8.21 -19.12
N MET A 101 8.55 7.48 -18.69
CA MET A 101 8.92 7.37 -17.27
C MET A 101 9.77 8.54 -16.76
N ALA A 102 10.59 9.15 -17.61
CA ALA A 102 11.59 10.15 -17.22
C ALA A 102 11.06 11.32 -16.36
N PRO A 103 9.86 11.89 -16.61
CA PRO A 103 9.34 12.99 -15.80
C PRO A 103 9.13 12.64 -14.33
N PHE A 104 8.88 11.36 -14.02
CA PHE A 104 8.55 10.90 -12.67
C PHE A 104 9.77 10.41 -11.90
N ALA A 105 10.90 10.20 -12.60
CA ALA A 105 12.11 9.65 -12.03
C ALA A 105 12.65 10.49 -10.85
N PRO A 106 12.82 11.83 -10.97
CA PRO A 106 13.39 12.61 -9.87
C PRO A 106 12.57 12.54 -8.57
N GLY A 107 11.24 12.59 -8.67
CA GLY A 107 10.36 12.54 -7.51
C GLY A 107 10.36 11.17 -6.83
N LEU A 108 10.26 10.10 -7.62
CA LEU A 108 10.27 8.73 -7.10
C LEU A 108 11.65 8.32 -6.58
N ASP A 109 12.75 8.77 -7.17
CA ASP A 109 14.10 8.57 -6.65
C ASP A 109 14.32 9.32 -5.34
N ALA A 110 13.87 10.58 -5.23
CA ALA A 110 13.96 11.34 -3.99
C ALA A 110 13.16 10.68 -2.86
N PHE A 111 11.95 10.19 -3.16
CA PHE A 111 11.14 9.43 -2.22
C PHE A 111 11.85 8.14 -1.78
N ARG A 112 12.37 7.38 -2.75
CA ARG A 112 13.08 6.12 -2.49
C ARG A 112 14.33 6.33 -1.64
N HIS A 113 15.09 7.39 -1.89
CA HIS A 113 16.24 7.75 -1.06
C HIS A 113 15.81 8.09 0.38
N GLN A 114 14.73 8.86 0.54
CA GLN A 114 14.21 9.25 1.87
C GLN A 114 13.63 8.07 2.66
N THR A 115 13.14 7.05 1.96
CA THR A 115 12.51 5.86 2.54
C THR A 115 13.41 4.61 2.50
N ALA A 116 14.68 4.74 2.13
CA ALA A 116 15.61 3.62 2.09
C ALA A 116 15.91 3.01 3.47
N GLY A 117 15.69 3.79 4.54
CA GLY A 117 16.02 3.39 5.91
C GLY A 117 17.53 3.44 6.20
N ALA A 118 17.87 3.31 7.48
CA ALA A 118 19.23 3.27 7.97
C ALA A 118 19.85 1.86 7.89
N ASP A 119 19.03 0.82 7.93
CA ASP A 119 19.46 -0.57 7.95
C ASP A 119 18.58 -1.50 7.10
N TRP A 120 18.93 -2.78 7.10
CA TRP A 120 18.22 -3.80 6.33
C TRP A 120 16.75 -3.97 6.77
N ASN A 121 16.46 -3.92 8.08
CA ASN A 121 15.10 -4.10 8.58
C ASN A 121 14.20 -2.93 8.20
N GLU A 122 14.70 -1.69 8.30
CA GLU A 122 13.98 -0.51 7.82
C GLU A 122 13.73 -0.57 6.31
N LEU A 123 14.72 -1.00 5.51
CA LEU A 123 14.56 -1.18 4.08
C LEU A 123 13.48 -2.22 3.75
N LEU A 124 13.48 -3.38 4.43
CA LEU A 124 12.43 -4.39 4.27
C LEU A 124 11.06 -3.85 4.66
N LEU A 125 10.97 -3.09 5.76
CA LEU A 125 9.72 -2.48 6.21
C LEU A 125 9.21 -1.45 5.19
N SER A 126 10.11 -0.64 4.62
CA SER A 126 9.76 0.31 3.55
C SER A 126 9.22 -0.40 2.32
N CYS A 127 9.88 -1.47 1.86
CA CYS A 127 9.39 -2.26 0.74
C CYS A 127 7.99 -2.84 1.01
N TYR A 128 7.75 -3.33 2.23
CA TYR A 128 6.46 -3.92 2.59
C TYR A 128 5.34 -2.89 2.71
N LEU A 129 5.59 -1.80 3.44
CA LEU A 129 4.57 -0.80 3.77
C LEU A 129 4.35 0.20 2.64
N ALA A 130 5.39 0.93 2.25
CA ALA A 130 5.28 1.93 1.19
C ALA A 130 4.98 1.29 -0.17
N GLY A 131 5.63 0.15 -0.45
CA GLY A 131 5.37 -0.65 -1.65
C GLY A 131 3.91 -1.11 -1.72
N GLY A 132 3.40 -1.73 -0.65
CA GLY A 132 2.01 -2.19 -0.59
C GLY A 132 1.00 -1.05 -0.67
N LEU A 133 1.28 0.09 -0.04
CA LEU A 133 0.41 1.28 -0.07
C LEU A 133 0.31 1.85 -1.50
N LEU A 134 1.44 2.01 -2.19
CA LEU A 134 1.45 2.52 -3.56
C LEU A 134 0.89 1.50 -4.57
N ASP A 135 1.09 0.20 -4.36
CA ASP A 135 0.41 -0.85 -5.14
C ASP A 135 -1.12 -0.70 -5.01
N ASP A 136 -1.65 -0.61 -3.78
CA ASP A 136 -3.10 -0.41 -3.55
C ASP A 136 -3.61 0.86 -4.23
N PHE A 137 -2.84 1.94 -4.15
CA PHE A 137 -3.17 3.23 -4.76
C PHE A 137 -3.22 3.12 -6.28
N PHE A 138 -2.19 2.61 -6.94
CA PHE A 138 -2.15 2.49 -8.40
C PHE A 138 -3.21 1.51 -8.92
N ILE A 139 -3.49 0.42 -8.19
CA ILE A 139 -4.59 -0.49 -8.52
C ILE A 139 -5.93 0.26 -8.50
N ARG A 140 -6.23 1.02 -7.44
CA ARG A 140 -7.47 1.80 -7.35
C ARG A 140 -7.56 2.88 -8.43
N LEU A 141 -6.45 3.59 -8.68
CA LEU A 141 -6.40 4.64 -9.69
C LEU A 141 -6.60 4.09 -11.11
N SER A 142 -6.27 2.82 -11.35
CA SER A 142 -6.48 2.17 -12.65
C SER A 142 -7.96 2.02 -13.03
N ASP A 143 -8.89 2.09 -12.07
CA ASP A 143 -10.34 2.05 -12.33
C ASP A 143 -10.79 3.24 -13.21
N GLY A 144 -10.02 4.33 -13.25
CA GLY A 144 -10.29 5.52 -14.07
C GLY A 144 -9.73 5.50 -15.47
N LEU A 145 -8.98 4.45 -15.84
CA LEU A 145 -8.36 4.38 -17.15
C LEU A 145 -9.35 3.95 -18.24
N PRO A 146 -9.19 4.42 -19.48
CA PRO A 146 -10.14 4.17 -20.55
C PRO A 146 -10.10 2.73 -21.08
N GLY A 147 -11.27 2.20 -21.43
CA GLY A 147 -11.39 0.90 -22.10
C GLY A 147 -10.95 -0.26 -21.22
N ASP A 148 -10.21 -1.21 -21.79
CA ASP A 148 -9.85 -2.46 -21.14
C ASP A 148 -8.47 -2.43 -20.43
N VAL A 149 -7.76 -1.30 -20.47
CA VAL A 149 -6.42 -1.19 -19.88
C VAL A 149 -6.44 -1.14 -18.36
N GLY A 150 -7.43 -0.47 -17.76
CA GLY A 150 -7.60 -0.39 -16.31
C GLY A 150 -7.62 -1.78 -15.66
N PRO A 151 -8.58 -2.66 -16.02
CA PRO A 151 -8.64 -4.02 -15.48
C PRO A 151 -7.37 -4.85 -15.72
N ARG A 152 -6.71 -4.70 -16.88
CA ARG A 152 -5.44 -5.40 -17.15
C ARG A 152 -4.32 -4.95 -16.23
N VAL A 153 -4.16 -3.63 -16.05
CA VAL A 153 -3.12 -3.08 -15.20
C VAL A 153 -3.42 -3.37 -13.73
N ALA A 154 -4.67 -3.26 -13.29
CA ALA A 154 -5.12 -3.70 -11.97
C ALA A 154 -4.73 -5.16 -11.71
N HIS A 155 -4.98 -6.05 -12.68
CA HIS A 155 -4.64 -7.46 -12.57
C HIS A 155 -3.12 -7.68 -12.51
N LEU A 156 -2.34 -6.98 -13.35
CA LEU A 156 -0.88 -7.06 -13.37
C LEU A 156 -0.29 -6.61 -12.02
N LEU A 157 -0.72 -5.44 -11.52
CA LEU A 157 -0.25 -4.89 -10.25
C LEU A 157 -0.75 -5.70 -9.05
N GLY A 158 -1.94 -6.27 -9.14
CA GLY A 158 -2.55 -7.11 -8.11
C GLY A 158 -2.03 -8.55 -8.06
N GLN A 159 -1.11 -8.95 -8.93
CA GLN A 159 -0.39 -10.21 -8.77
C GLN A 159 0.37 -10.21 -7.46
N ASP A 160 0.51 -11.41 -6.86
CA ASP A 160 1.28 -11.61 -5.64
C ASP A 160 2.64 -10.91 -5.74
N ALA A 161 2.93 -10.03 -4.77
CA ALA A 161 4.18 -9.28 -4.70
C ALA A 161 5.31 -10.10 -4.04
N GLY A 162 5.00 -11.29 -3.50
CA GLY A 162 5.95 -12.10 -2.76
C GLY A 162 6.30 -11.48 -1.41
N THR A 163 5.40 -10.71 -0.79
CA THR A 163 5.66 -10.00 0.46
C THR A 163 5.81 -10.91 1.68
N ASP A 164 5.40 -12.17 1.60
CA ASP A 164 5.45 -13.13 2.70
C ASP A 164 6.87 -13.34 3.23
N VAL A 165 7.88 -13.28 2.35
CA VAL A 165 9.29 -13.35 2.77
C VAL A 165 9.70 -12.13 3.59
N LEU A 166 9.31 -10.91 3.16
CA LEU A 166 9.60 -9.67 3.90
C LEU A 166 8.95 -9.76 5.30
N ILE A 167 7.68 -10.16 5.35
CA ILE A 167 6.93 -10.33 6.61
C ILE A 167 7.61 -11.36 7.52
N THR A 168 8.10 -12.46 6.97
CA THR A 168 8.76 -13.53 7.73
C THR A 168 10.01 -13.02 8.44
N HIS A 169 10.89 -12.31 7.71
CA HIS A 169 12.11 -11.75 8.30
C HIS A 169 11.80 -10.62 9.30
N LEU A 170 10.87 -9.71 8.97
CA LEU A 170 10.47 -8.63 9.87
C LEU A 170 9.91 -9.17 11.19
N ARG A 171 9.00 -10.15 11.13
CA ARG A 171 8.46 -10.78 12.34
C ARG A 171 9.52 -11.51 13.15
N ALA A 172 10.49 -12.15 12.50
CA ALA A 172 11.60 -12.80 13.20
C ALA A 172 12.43 -11.76 13.97
N ALA A 173 12.80 -10.66 13.32
CA ALA A 173 13.58 -9.58 13.91
C ALA A 173 12.84 -8.89 15.08
N ILE A 174 11.56 -8.59 14.91
CA ILE A 174 10.71 -7.99 15.95
C ILE A 174 10.57 -8.91 17.17
N ARG A 175 10.45 -10.23 16.97
CA ARG A 175 10.37 -11.20 18.08
C ARG A 175 11.69 -11.34 18.83
N SER A 176 12.82 -11.22 18.14
CA SER A 176 14.14 -11.31 18.78
C SER A 176 14.52 -10.04 19.54
N ASP A 177 14.01 -8.88 19.14
CA ASP A 177 14.35 -7.58 19.74
C ASP A 177 13.14 -6.64 19.79
N ALA A 178 12.63 -6.43 21.01
CA ALA A 178 11.49 -5.53 21.25
C ALA A 178 11.82 -4.04 21.06
N ALA A 179 13.09 -3.64 21.26
CA ALA A 179 13.52 -2.26 21.02
C ALA A 179 13.52 -1.98 19.51
N LEU A 180 13.99 -2.93 18.70
CA LEU A 180 13.87 -2.88 17.25
C LEU A 180 12.39 -2.80 16.82
N GLY A 181 11.50 -3.59 17.42
CA GLY A 181 10.06 -3.49 17.13
C GLY A 181 9.50 -2.09 17.38
N SER A 182 9.88 -1.45 18.50
CA SER A 182 9.47 -0.08 18.80
C SER A 182 10.03 0.94 17.80
N HIS A 183 11.26 0.73 17.35
CA HIS A 183 11.90 1.56 16.32
C HIS A 183 11.19 1.41 14.97
N LEU A 184 10.94 0.19 14.52
CA LEU A 184 10.23 -0.10 13.28
C LEU A 184 8.79 0.45 13.30
N ALA A 185 8.14 0.50 14.46
CA ALA A 185 6.83 1.16 14.58
C ALA A 185 6.91 2.67 14.29
N LEU A 186 7.94 3.36 14.80
CA LEU A 186 8.18 4.79 14.49
C LEU A 186 8.49 4.99 13.00
N TRP A 187 9.33 4.14 12.43
CA TRP A 187 9.65 4.17 11.01
C TRP A 187 8.40 3.96 10.15
N GLY A 188 7.59 2.95 10.45
CA GLY A 188 6.33 2.67 9.74
C GLY A 188 5.32 3.82 9.80
N ARG A 189 5.25 4.55 10.91
CA ARG A 189 4.44 5.78 11.00
C ARG A 189 4.99 6.92 10.16
N ARG A 190 6.32 7.09 10.10
CA ARG A 190 6.92 8.11 9.24
C ARG A 190 6.64 7.82 7.76
N LEU A 191 6.77 6.56 7.34
CA LEU A 191 6.58 6.14 5.96
C LEU A 191 5.20 6.50 5.39
N VAL A 192 4.13 6.44 6.20
CA VAL A 192 2.78 6.74 5.68
C VAL A 192 2.69 8.15 5.11
N GLY A 193 3.24 9.15 5.82
CA GLY A 193 3.18 10.54 5.39
C GLY A 193 3.90 10.76 4.05
N ASP A 194 5.16 10.30 3.98
CA ASP A 194 6.00 10.42 2.78
C ASP A 194 5.34 9.69 1.59
N THR A 195 4.74 8.52 1.83
CA THR A 195 4.10 7.72 0.77
C THR A 195 2.80 8.37 0.28
N LEU A 196 2.01 8.96 1.17
CA LEU A 196 0.80 9.69 0.79
C LEU A 196 1.11 10.95 -0.04
N LEU A 197 2.25 11.61 0.20
CA LEU A 197 2.70 12.72 -0.64
C LEU A 197 2.99 12.27 -2.07
N VAL A 198 3.64 11.11 -2.25
CA VAL A 198 3.86 10.51 -3.57
C VAL A 198 2.53 10.15 -4.24
N ALA A 199 1.63 9.46 -3.53
CA ALA A 199 0.30 9.11 -4.04
C ALA A 199 -0.47 10.37 -4.48
N ARG A 200 -0.38 11.46 -3.71
CA ARG A 200 -1.01 12.74 -4.06
C ARG A 200 -0.37 13.38 -5.29
N SER A 201 0.95 13.37 -5.41
CA SER A 201 1.64 13.90 -6.59
C SER A 201 1.33 13.16 -7.89
N ALA A 202 0.81 11.93 -7.78
CA ALA A 202 0.42 11.14 -8.94
C ALA A 202 -0.95 11.52 -9.52
N LEU A 203 -1.71 12.34 -8.80
CA LEU A 203 -2.97 12.89 -9.25
C LEU A 203 -2.74 14.20 -10.05
N PRO A 204 -3.64 14.55 -10.99
CA PRO A 204 -3.56 15.82 -11.71
C PRO A 204 -3.53 17.05 -10.78
N MET A 205 -2.70 18.04 -11.14
CA MET A 205 -2.43 19.25 -10.34
C MET A 205 -3.67 20.14 -10.10
N GLU A 206 -4.68 20.10 -10.97
CA GLU A 206 -5.89 20.94 -10.89
C GLU A 206 -7.00 20.35 -10.00
N THR A 207 -6.62 19.78 -8.86
CA THR A 207 -7.60 19.29 -7.88
C THR A 207 -8.17 20.50 -7.12
N HIS A 208 -9.40 20.93 -7.44
CA HIS A 208 -10.06 22.03 -6.73
C HIS A 208 -10.38 21.64 -5.27
N THR A 209 -10.67 22.61 -4.38
CA THR A 209 -11.04 22.32 -2.97
C THR A 209 -12.21 21.34 -2.86
N SER A 210 -13.16 21.37 -3.80
CA SER A 210 -14.26 20.40 -3.88
C SER A 210 -13.79 18.97 -4.17
N ASP A 211 -12.72 18.82 -4.94
CA ASP A 211 -12.15 17.52 -5.29
C ASP A 211 -11.33 16.92 -4.14
N GLN A 212 -10.74 17.78 -3.29
CA GLN A 212 -10.06 17.33 -2.08
C GLN A 212 -11.00 16.53 -1.17
N SER A 213 -12.26 16.97 -1.01
CA SER A 213 -13.28 16.24 -0.23
C SER A 213 -13.67 14.89 -0.82
N ARG A 214 -13.50 14.71 -2.14
CA ARG A 214 -13.77 13.44 -2.85
C ARG A 214 -12.60 12.47 -2.76
N ILE A 215 -11.38 12.98 -2.61
CA ILE A 215 -10.15 12.19 -2.51
C ILE A 215 -9.91 11.69 -1.08
N GLU A 216 -10.31 12.47 -0.07
CA GLU A 216 -10.11 12.17 1.35
C GLU A 216 -10.52 10.75 1.78
N PRO A 217 -11.70 10.21 1.40
CA PRO A 217 -12.08 8.87 1.81
C PRO A 217 -11.19 7.78 1.19
N VAL A 218 -10.65 8.01 -0.01
CA VAL A 218 -9.76 7.05 -0.66
C VAL A 218 -8.43 6.98 0.09
N PHE A 219 -7.87 8.13 0.45
CA PHE A 219 -6.68 8.20 1.29
C PHE A 219 -6.94 7.62 2.68
N THR A 220 -8.14 7.80 3.24
CA THR A 220 -8.55 7.17 4.50
C THR A 220 -8.52 5.63 4.41
N GLU A 221 -9.03 5.05 3.33
CA GLU A 221 -8.99 3.60 3.13
C GLU A 221 -7.57 3.06 2.91
N ILE A 222 -6.72 3.82 2.21
CA ILE A 222 -5.31 3.50 2.00
C ILE A 222 -4.54 3.53 3.32
N ILE A 223 -4.77 4.55 4.16
CA ILE A 223 -4.21 4.62 5.52
C ILE A 223 -4.68 3.43 6.35
N ALA A 224 -5.96 3.07 6.28
CA ALA A 224 -6.48 1.91 6.99
C ALA A 224 -5.83 0.60 6.53
N ALA A 225 -5.48 0.47 5.24
CA ALA A 225 -4.73 -0.68 4.74
C ALA A 225 -3.29 -0.71 5.26
N HIS A 226 -2.63 0.46 5.33
CA HIS A 226 -1.32 0.61 5.97
C HIS A 226 -1.34 0.21 7.45
N THR A 227 -2.33 0.70 8.22
CA THR A 227 -2.52 0.31 9.63
C THR A 227 -2.68 -1.20 9.76
N ARG A 228 -3.48 -1.85 8.90
CA ARG A 228 -3.61 -3.32 8.92
C ARG A 228 -2.29 -4.05 8.64
N ARG A 229 -1.44 -3.52 7.76
CA ARG A 229 -0.10 -4.09 7.51
C ARG A 229 0.81 -3.95 8.74
N MET A 230 0.78 -2.78 9.40
CA MET A 230 1.49 -2.54 10.68
C MET A 230 1.03 -3.51 11.77
N ASP A 231 -0.28 -3.60 12.00
CA ASP A 231 -0.87 -4.49 12.98
C ASP A 231 -0.55 -5.96 12.68
N GLY A 232 -0.51 -6.34 11.39
CA GLY A 232 -0.12 -7.67 10.94
C GLY A 232 1.33 -8.05 11.32
N LEU A 233 2.20 -7.07 11.55
CA LEU A 233 3.56 -7.27 12.05
C LEU A 233 3.64 -7.18 13.59
N GLY A 234 2.54 -6.89 14.27
CA GLY A 234 2.52 -6.59 15.70
C GLY A 234 3.08 -5.20 16.04
N LEU A 235 3.16 -4.30 15.05
CA LEU A 235 3.61 -2.93 15.24
C LEU A 235 2.41 -2.03 15.49
N THR A 236 2.55 -1.07 16.40
CA THR A 236 1.52 -0.05 16.61
C THR A 236 1.61 1.02 15.51
N ALA A 237 0.50 1.23 14.80
CA ALA A 237 0.35 2.31 13.84
C ALA A 237 0.18 3.68 14.52
#